data_AF-A0A2B5XSZ8-F1
#
_entry.id   AF-A0A2B5XSZ8-F1
#
_cell.length_a   1.000
_cell.length_b   1.000
_cell.length_c   1.000
_cell.angle_alpha   90.00
_cell.angle_beta   90.00
_cell.angle_gamma   90.00
#
_symmetry.space_group_name_H-M   'P 1'
#
loop_
_entity.id
_entity.type
_entity.pdbx_description
1 polymer ?
#
loop_
_entity_poly.entity_id
_entity_poly.type
_entity_poly.pdbx_seq_one_letter_code
_entity_poly.pdbx_strand_id
1 'polypeptide(L)' 'MNEQNGKLSDIEFEMILDDFKNQLPLQIKYHGELAKLYKARFDALIKEGFTQDQALDIVAARGIS' A
#
# COMPACT_ATOMS: atom_id res chain seq x y z
N MET A 1 -5.10 40.39 8.27
CA MET A 1 -4.77 39.05 7.77
C MET A 1 -5.66 38.09 8.53
N ASN A 2 -6.73 37.58 7.91
CA ASN A 2 -7.61 36.63 8.58
C ASN A 2 -6.88 35.28 8.64
N GLU A 3 -6.73 34.77 9.86
CA GLU A 3 -6.23 33.44 10.14
C GLU A 3 -7.05 32.41 9.35
N GLN A 4 -6.45 31.83 8.31
CA GLN A 4 -6.99 30.63 7.69
C GLN A 4 -6.84 29.52 8.72
N ASN A 5 -7.90 29.25 9.47
CA ASN A 5 -8.06 27.97 10.17
C ASN A 5 -7.71 26.88 9.15
N GLY A 6 -6.65 26.11 9.36
CA GLY A 6 -6.03 25.18 8.41
C GLY A 6 -6.88 23.97 8.02
N LYS A 7 -8.17 24.19 7.78
CA LYS A 7 -9.15 23.25 7.26
C LYS A 7 -9.41 23.61 5.80
N LEU A 8 -9.41 22.60 4.95
CA LEU A 8 -9.77 22.72 3.54
C LEU A 8 -11.22 23.23 3.41
N SER A 9 -11.48 24.03 2.39
CA SER A 9 -12.85 24.32 1.96
C SER A 9 -13.50 23.08 1.36
N ASP A 10 -14.84 23.04 1.34
CA ASP A 10 -15.59 21.92 0.79
C ASP A 10 -15.20 21.61 -0.67
N ILE A 11 -14.93 22.65 -1.47
CA ILE A 11 -14.51 22.50 -2.87
C ILE A 11 -13.12 21.85 -2.95
N GLU A 12 -12.17 22.29 -2.15
CA GLU A 12 -10.81 21.72 -2.11
C GLU A 12 -10.85 20.26 -1.63
N PHE A 13 -11.76 19.94 -0.70
CA PHE A 13 -11.94 18.58 -0.23
C PHE A 13 -12.50 17.66 -1.32
N GLU A 14 -13.53 18.09 -2.06
CA GLU A 14 -14.09 17.31 -3.17
C GLU A 14 -13.07 17.11 -4.30
N MET A 15 -12.26 18.12 -4.62
CA MET A 15 -11.17 17.98 -5.61
C MET A 15 -10.16 16.91 -5.20
N ILE A 16 -9.74 16.91 -3.93
CA ILE A 16 -8.81 15.89 -3.41
C ILE A 16 -9.46 14.50 -3.47
N LEU A 17 -10.74 14.38 -3.10
CA LEU A 17 -11.46 13.11 -3.17
C LEU A 17 -11.56 12.58 -4.61
N ASP A 18 -11.83 13.44 -5.58
CA ASP A 18 -11.90 13.04 -6.98
C ASP A 18 -10.54 12.61 -7.52
N ASP A 19 -9.46 13.30 -7.16
CA ASP A 19 -8.10 12.86 -7.49
C ASP A 19 -7.78 11.48 -6.89
N PHE A 20 -8.15 11.24 -5.62
CA PHE A 20 -8.01 9.92 -5.01
C PHE A 20 -8.81 8.85 -5.76
N LYS A 21 -10.08 9.10 -6.07
CA LYS A 21 -10.94 8.17 -6.84
C LYS A 21 -10.31 7.84 -8.19
N ASN A 22 -9.74 8.83 -8.87
CA ASN A 22 -9.08 8.64 -10.16
C ASN A 22 -7.80 7.79 -10.07
N GLN A 23 -7.13 7.80 -8.91
CA GLN A 23 -5.94 6.99 -8.66
C GLN A 23 -6.26 5.57 -8.16
N LEU A 24 -7.44 5.32 -7.59
CA LEU A 24 -7.82 4.00 -7.06
C LEU A 24 -7.61 2.85 -8.04
N PRO A 25 -7.98 2.93 -9.34
CA PRO A 25 -7.76 1.83 -10.28
C PRO A 25 -6.28 1.45 -10.42
N LEU A 26 -5.38 2.42 -10.39
CA LEU A 26 -3.94 2.18 -10.44
C LEU A 26 -3.47 1.53 -9.14
N GLN A 27 -3.89 2.06 -7.98
CA GLN A 27 -3.52 1.50 -6.68
C GLN A 27 -4.01 0.06 -6.53
N ILE A 28 -5.24 -0.26 -6.94
CA ILE A 28 -5.78 -1.62 -6.91
C ILE A 28 -4.92 -2.57 -7.74
N LYS A 29 -4.55 -2.17 -8.97
CA LYS A 29 -3.66 -2.97 -9.83
C LYS A 29 -2.28 -3.15 -9.20
N TYR A 30 -1.70 -2.07 -8.67
CA TYR A 30 -0.41 -2.09 -8.00
C TYR A 30 -0.40 -3.04 -6.80
N HIS A 31 -1.41 -2.98 -5.94
CA HIS A 31 -1.56 -3.91 -4.81
C HIS A 31 -1.75 -5.35 -5.25
N GLY A 32 -2.42 -5.59 -6.39
CA GLY A 32 -2.52 -6.89 -7.01
C GLY A 32 -1.16 -7.45 -7.44
N GLU A 33 -0.30 -6.64 -8.06
CA GLU A 33 1.06 -7.06 -8.43
C GLU A 33 1.97 -7.24 -7.20
N LEU A 34 1.85 -6.36 -6.20
CA LEU A 34 2.58 -6.50 -4.93
C LEU A 34 2.25 -7.81 -4.22
N ALA A 35 0.98 -8.22 -4.18
CA ALA A 35 0.57 -9.47 -3.56
C ALA A 35 1.27 -10.69 -4.18
N LYS A 36 1.47 -10.67 -5.51
CA LYS A 36 2.22 -11.74 -6.21
C LYS A 36 3.68 -11.77 -5.78
N LEU A 37 4.31 -10.60 -5.64
CA LEU A 37 5.70 -10.51 -5.22
C LEU A 37 5.89 -10.95 -3.76
N TYR A 38 4.95 -10.58 -2.87
CA TYR A 38 4.94 -11.09 -1.49
C TYR A 38 4.80 -12.61 -1.43
N LYS A 39 3.88 -13.17 -2.21
CA LYS A 39 3.72 -14.63 -2.31
C LYS A 39 5.00 -15.30 -2.83
N ALA A 40 5.59 -14.78 -3.89
CA ALA A 40 6.82 -15.35 -4.46
C ALA A 40 7.98 -15.36 -3.45
N ARG A 41 8.10 -14.29 -2.64
CA ARG A 41 9.09 -14.22 -1.57
C ARG A 41 8.82 -15.22 -0.46
N PHE A 42 7.57 -15.34 -0.01
CA PHE A 42 7.17 -16.34 0.97
C PHE A 42 7.53 -17.75 0.48
N ASP A 43 7.11 -18.11 -0.74
CA ASP A 43 7.37 -19.42 -1.33
C ASP A 43 8.88 -19.72 -1.43
N ALA A 44 9.69 -18.71 -1.77
CA ALA A 44 11.15 -18.84 -1.82
C ALA A 44 11.74 -19.13 -0.42
N LEU A 45 11.27 -18.44 0.62
CA LEU A 45 11.73 -18.68 2.00
C LEU A 45 11.36 -20.10 2.47
N ILE A 46 10.15 -20.57 2.18
CA ILE A 46 9.75 -21.94 2.48
C ILE A 46 10.68 -22.94 1.77
N LYS A 47 11.00 -22.70 0.50
CA LYS A 47 11.90 -23.56 -0.28
C LYS A 47 13.32 -23.63 0.30
N GLU A 48 13.82 -22.53 0.85
CA GLU A 48 15.13 -22.47 1.52
C GLU A 48 15.12 -23.09 2.93
N GLY A 49 13.97 -23.60 3.40
CA GLY A 49 13.84 -24.33 4.66
C GLY A 49 13.42 -23.49 5.87
N PHE A 50 13.00 -22.24 5.66
CA PHE A 50 12.38 -21.45 6.73
C PHE A 50 11.03 -22.02 7.13
N THR A 51 10.66 -21.89 8.41
CA THR A 51 9.30 -22.20 8.83
C THR A 51 8.31 -21.19 8.28
N GLN A 52 7.02 -21.55 8.25
CA GLN A 52 5.96 -20.63 7.84
C GLN A 52 5.96 -19.34 8.65
N ASP A 53 6.09 -19.42 9.98
CA ASP A 53 6.10 -18.24 10.86
C ASP A 53 7.30 -17.33 10.56
N GLN A 54 8.49 -17.91 10.39
CA GLN A 54 9.69 -17.15 10.01
C GLN A 54 9.53 -16.47 8.65
N ALA A 55 8.96 -17.17 7.67
CA ALA A 55 8.74 -16.62 6.34
C ALA A 55 7.72 -15.46 6.36
N LEU A 56 6.64 -15.59 7.13
CA LEU A 56 5.65 -14.53 7.33
C LEU A 56 6.27 -13.31 8.03
N ASP A 57 7.03 -13.53 9.11
CA ASP A 57 7.73 -12.46 9.83
C ASP A 57 8.68 -11.69 8.91
N ILE A 58 9.46 -12.40 8.07
CA ILE A 58 10.39 -11.76 7.13
C ILE A 58 9.64 -10.95 6.07
N VAL A 59 8.56 -11.49 5.51
CA VAL A 59 7.75 -10.81 4.49
C VAL A 59 7.07 -9.57 5.07
N ALA A 60 6.57 -9.64 6.31
CA ALA A 60 5.93 -8.52 6.99
C ALA A 60 6.93 -7.43 7.41
N ALA A 61 8.09 -7.81 7.97
CA ALA A 61 9.09 -6.87 8.45
C ALA A 61 9.84 -6.14 7.34
N ARG A 62 9.95 -6.78 6.17
CA ARG A 62 10.64 -6.21 4.99
C ARG A 62 9.68 -6.23 3.83
N GLY A 63 8.76 -5.26 3.83
CA GLY A 63 7.92 -4.95 2.68
C GLY A 63 8.73 -4.79 1.39
N ILE A 64 8.05 -4.81 0.25
CA ILE A 64 8.67 -4.43 -1.02
C ILE A 64 8.67 -2.90 -1.07
N SER A 65 9.86 -2.30 -0.97
CA SER A 65 10.10 -0.86 -1.09
C SER A 65 10.26 -0.45 -2.55
#